data_AF-A0A1J5A8A9-F1
#
_entry.id   AF-A0A1J5A8A9-F1
#
_cell.length_a   1.000
_cell.length_b   1.000
_cell.length_c   1.000
_cell.angle_alpha   90.00
_cell.angle_beta   90.00
_cell.angle_gamma   90.00
#
_symmetry.space_group_name_H-M   'P 1'
#
loop_
_entity.id
_entity.type
_entity.pdbx_description
1 polymer ?
#
loop_
_entity_poly.entity_id
_entity_poly.type
_entity_poly.pdbx_seq_one_letter_code
_entity_poly.pdbx_strand_id
1 'polypeptide(L)'
;MKFTTRQLVTMAVFGALWGVVEISLGSVLHAIKIPLTGLALSTIGLLVALIGRLFVPKRGSTFFIGVIATVLKLFSIGNIVIGPMIGILAEALVAELILDIFPKPTRLAFVLSIAGAALWTLIQPFVTGLLIFGRELLPIWLDTLDLGSRLFGLSSQAALWIVLALIILHLSVGALGGWLAWSLGHLVSLRLGGHSPEAV
;
A
#
# COMPACT_ATOMS: atom_id res chain seq x y z
N MET A 1 -6.25 -14.42 -18.79
CA MET A 1 -7.64 -14.17 -18.32
C MET A 1 -8.19 -12.98 -19.10
N LYS A 2 -9.47 -12.97 -19.51
CA LYS A 2 -10.08 -11.82 -20.21
C LYS A 2 -10.92 -11.00 -19.22
N PHE A 3 -10.58 -9.72 -19.05
CA PHE A 3 -11.42 -8.74 -18.35
C PHE A 3 -12.49 -8.21 -19.31
N THR A 4 -13.68 -7.94 -18.80
CA THR A 4 -14.71 -7.24 -19.59
C THR A 4 -14.40 -5.73 -19.62
N THR A 5 -14.94 -5.01 -20.59
CA THR A 5 -14.80 -3.54 -20.67
C THR A 5 -15.24 -2.86 -19.37
N ARG A 6 -16.36 -3.31 -18.78
CA ARG A 6 -16.83 -2.81 -17.48
C ARG A 6 -15.79 -3.01 -16.38
N GLN A 7 -15.17 -4.18 -16.31
CA GLN A 7 -14.14 -4.48 -15.31
C GLN A 7 -12.88 -3.63 -15.52
N LEU A 8 -12.45 -3.45 -16.76
CA LEU A 8 -11.31 -2.57 -17.09
C LEU A 8 -11.59 -1.13 -16.67
N VAL A 9 -12.79 -0.61 -16.96
CA VAL A 9 -13.19 0.74 -16.55
C VAL A 9 -13.24 0.87 -15.03
N THR A 10 -13.80 -0.10 -14.32
CA THR A 10 -13.82 -0.08 -12.85
C THR A 10 -12.40 -0.08 -12.27
N MET A 11 -11.49 -0.93 -12.77
CA MET A 11 -10.09 -0.91 -12.34
C MET A 11 -9.41 0.42 -12.66
N ALA A 12 -9.71 1.03 -13.81
CA ALA A 12 -9.19 2.34 -14.16
C ALA A 12 -9.65 3.45 -13.21
N VAL A 13 -10.93 3.43 -12.76
CA VAL A 13 -11.43 4.38 -11.77
C VAL A 13 -10.69 4.24 -10.44
N PHE A 14 -10.54 3.02 -9.91
CA PHE A 14 -9.81 2.81 -8.66
C PHE A 14 -8.31 3.10 -8.78
N GLY A 15 -7.70 2.77 -9.92
CA GLY A 15 -6.31 3.11 -10.23
C GLY A 15 -6.10 4.61 -10.32
N ALA A 16 -7.07 5.33 -10.89
CA ALA A 16 -7.08 6.79 -10.92
C ALA A 16 -7.20 7.40 -9.54
N LEU A 17 -8.08 6.87 -8.69
CA LEU A 17 -8.22 7.34 -7.31
C LEU A 17 -6.93 7.15 -6.51
N TRP A 18 -6.28 5.98 -6.59
CA TRP A 18 -4.98 5.77 -5.94
C TRP A 18 -3.91 6.69 -6.54
N GLY A 19 -3.82 6.80 -7.87
CA GLY A 19 -2.89 7.73 -8.53
C GLY A 19 -3.06 9.18 -8.08
N VAL A 20 -4.30 9.65 -7.92
CA VAL A 20 -4.60 11.00 -7.40
C VAL A 20 -4.15 11.14 -5.94
N VAL A 21 -4.40 10.16 -5.07
CA VAL A 21 -3.89 10.17 -3.68
C VAL A 21 -2.37 10.30 -3.69
N GLU A 22 -1.68 9.51 -4.51
CA GLU A 22 -0.23 9.51 -4.63
C GLU A 22 0.34 10.84 -5.12
N ILE A 23 -0.29 11.47 -6.10
CA ILE A 23 0.16 12.74 -6.68
C ILE A 23 -0.15 13.89 -5.71
N SER A 24 -1.36 13.95 -5.16
CA SER A 24 -1.83 15.08 -4.34
C SER A 24 -1.35 14.97 -2.89
N LEU A 25 -1.91 14.01 -2.13
CA LEU A 25 -1.57 13.79 -0.74
C LEU A 25 -0.08 13.47 -0.59
N GLY A 26 0.48 12.66 -1.48
CA GLY A 26 1.91 12.35 -1.45
C GLY A 26 2.79 13.59 -1.58
N SER A 27 2.46 14.51 -2.49
CA SER A 27 3.20 15.78 -2.62
C SER A 27 3.11 16.62 -1.35
N VAL A 28 1.93 16.71 -0.73
CA VAL A 28 1.74 17.46 0.53
C VAL A 28 2.57 16.84 1.65
N LEU A 29 2.42 15.53 1.90
CA LEU A 29 3.12 14.83 2.99
C LEU A 29 4.64 14.93 2.87
N HIS A 30 5.17 14.80 1.64
CA HIS A 30 6.59 14.99 1.38
C HIS A 30 7.06 16.45 1.54
N ALA A 31 6.24 17.43 1.12
CA ALA A 31 6.59 18.84 1.26
C ALA A 31 6.72 19.27 2.73
N ILE A 32 5.85 18.77 3.61
CA ILE A 32 5.91 19.03 5.06
C ILE A 32 6.78 18.01 5.82
N LYS A 33 7.48 17.11 5.11
CA LYS A 33 8.41 16.11 5.65
C LYS A 33 7.79 15.25 6.77
N ILE A 34 6.54 14.83 6.60
CA ILE A 34 5.90 13.92 7.55
C ILE A 34 6.66 12.58 7.58
N PRO A 35 7.08 12.10 8.77
CA PRO A 35 7.70 10.78 8.88
C PRO A 35 6.69 9.69 8.50
N LEU A 36 7.19 8.54 8.02
CA LEU A 36 6.35 7.41 7.61
C LEU A 36 5.34 7.72 6.50
N THR A 37 5.63 8.72 5.65
CA THR A 37 4.78 9.05 4.49
C THR A 37 4.50 7.82 3.61
N GLY A 38 5.48 6.94 3.39
CA GLY A 38 5.30 5.70 2.63
C GLY A 38 4.26 4.75 3.24
N LEU A 39 4.29 4.55 4.57
CA LEU A 39 3.29 3.73 5.27
C LEU A 39 1.88 4.31 5.11
N ALA A 40 1.73 5.64 5.25
CA ALA A 40 0.43 6.30 5.13
C ALA A 40 -0.14 6.18 3.70
N LEU A 41 0.69 6.50 2.68
CA LEU A 41 0.28 6.42 1.28
C LEU A 41 -0.02 4.99 0.84
N SER A 42 0.82 4.03 1.24
CA SER A 42 0.59 2.60 0.95
C SER A 42 -0.74 2.12 1.52
N THR A 43 -1.01 2.48 2.78
CA THR A 43 -2.25 2.08 3.47
C THR A 43 -3.49 2.65 2.78
N ILE A 44 -3.48 3.95 2.44
CA ILE A 44 -4.61 4.61 1.77
C ILE A 44 -4.77 4.10 0.34
N GLY A 45 -3.66 3.97 -0.39
CA GLY A 45 -3.64 3.48 -1.77
C GLY A 45 -4.18 2.07 -1.90
N LEU A 46 -3.71 1.16 -1.05
CA LEU A 46 -4.22 -0.21 -1.01
C LEU A 46 -5.64 -0.30 -0.47
N LEU A 47 -6.06 0.58 0.45
CA LEU A 47 -7.47 0.65 0.83
C LEU A 47 -8.35 0.91 -0.39
N VAL A 48 -7.97 1.86 -1.25
CA VAL A 48 -8.67 2.14 -2.51
C VAL A 48 -8.63 0.92 -3.44
N ALA A 49 -7.46 0.32 -3.63
CA ALA A 49 -7.29 -0.82 -4.54
C ALA A 49 -8.09 -2.06 -4.12
N LEU A 50 -8.10 -2.37 -2.82
CA LEU A 50 -8.82 -3.51 -2.27
C LEU A 50 -10.34 -3.31 -2.29
N ILE A 51 -10.83 -2.09 -2.10
CA ILE A 51 -12.24 -1.79 -2.38
C ILE A 51 -12.54 -2.08 -3.86
N GLY A 52 -11.64 -1.69 -4.79
CA GLY A 52 -11.75 -2.05 -6.20
C GLY A 52 -11.78 -3.57 -6.47
N ARG A 53 -10.99 -4.36 -5.74
CA ARG A 53 -11.00 -5.83 -5.80
C ARG A 53 -12.37 -6.44 -5.46
N LEU A 54 -13.18 -5.81 -4.62
CA LEU A 54 -14.54 -6.29 -4.34
C LEU A 54 -15.45 -6.17 -5.57
N PHE A 55 -15.29 -5.11 -6.37
CA PHE A 55 -16.07 -4.89 -7.59
C PHE A 55 -15.55 -5.71 -8.78
N VAL A 56 -14.26 -6.07 -8.76
CA VAL A 56 -13.63 -6.92 -9.77
C VAL A 56 -12.91 -8.09 -9.08
N PRO A 57 -13.64 -9.11 -8.58
CA PRO A 57 -13.07 -10.21 -7.80
C PRO A 57 -12.37 -11.24 -8.72
N LYS A 58 -11.33 -10.79 -9.42
CA LYS A 58 -10.51 -11.59 -10.34
C LYS A 58 -9.04 -11.39 -10.04
N ARG A 59 -8.26 -12.47 -10.15
CA ARG A 59 -6.79 -12.41 -10.08
C ARG A 59 -6.21 -11.38 -11.05
N GLY A 60 -5.17 -10.70 -10.60
CA GLY A 60 -4.49 -9.60 -11.27
C GLY A 60 -5.19 -8.23 -11.18
N SER A 61 -6.40 -8.13 -10.62
CA SER A 61 -7.13 -6.85 -10.58
C SER A 61 -6.49 -5.82 -9.64
N THR A 62 -6.00 -6.25 -8.47
CA THR A 62 -5.37 -5.35 -7.50
C THR A 62 -4.04 -4.86 -8.05
N PHE A 63 -3.26 -5.77 -8.63
CA PHE A 63 -2.01 -5.40 -9.29
C PHE A 63 -2.24 -4.43 -10.47
N PHE A 64 -3.25 -4.68 -11.32
CA PHE A 64 -3.56 -3.81 -12.45
C PHE A 64 -4.02 -2.41 -12.00
N ILE A 65 -4.78 -2.31 -10.91
CA ILE A 65 -5.11 -1.03 -10.27
C ILE A 65 -3.82 -0.27 -9.87
N GLY A 66 -2.86 -0.96 -9.25
CA GLY A 66 -1.55 -0.39 -8.90
C GLY A 66 -0.71 0.02 -10.11
N VAL A 67 -0.76 -0.74 -11.22
CA VAL A 67 -0.12 -0.36 -12.50
C VAL A 67 -0.69 0.95 -13.02
N ILE A 68 -2.01 1.11 -13.00
CA ILE A 68 -2.66 2.37 -13.43
C ILE A 68 -2.25 3.53 -12.52
N ALA A 69 -2.26 3.32 -11.20
CA ALA A 69 -1.81 4.33 -10.24
C ALA A 69 -0.35 4.76 -10.50
N THR A 70 0.53 3.80 -10.79
CA THR A 70 1.93 4.04 -11.14
C THR A 70 2.07 4.82 -12.45
N VAL A 71 1.29 4.48 -13.47
CA VAL A 71 1.25 5.20 -14.74
C VAL A 71 0.81 6.64 -14.54
N LEU A 72 -0.15 6.90 -13.65
CA LEU A 72 -0.54 8.28 -13.33
C LEU A 72 0.54 9.00 -12.53
N LYS A 73 1.19 8.32 -11.58
CA LYS A 73 2.31 8.87 -10.81
C LYS A 73 3.48 9.33 -11.69
N LEU A 74 3.69 8.70 -12.86
CA LEU A 74 4.66 9.16 -13.85
C LEU A 74 4.41 10.60 -14.31
N PHE A 75 3.16 11.02 -14.38
CA PHE A 75 2.77 12.37 -14.81
C PHE A 75 2.72 13.37 -13.65
N SER A 76 3.20 13.00 -12.46
CA SER A 76 3.26 13.90 -11.30
C SER A 76 4.18 15.10 -11.59
N ILE A 77 3.64 16.30 -11.49
CA ILE A 77 4.37 17.55 -11.65
C ILE A 77 5.29 17.73 -10.43
N GLY A 78 6.61 17.80 -10.62
CA GLY A 78 7.56 18.14 -9.54
C GLY A 78 8.86 17.32 -9.51
N ASN A 79 8.83 16.03 -9.85
CA ASN A 79 9.99 15.20 -10.22
C ASN A 79 9.53 13.77 -10.53
N ILE A 80 10.08 13.10 -11.56
CA ILE A 80 9.86 11.66 -11.76
C ILE A 80 10.74 10.92 -10.75
N VAL A 81 10.16 10.55 -9.59
CA VAL A 81 10.88 9.79 -8.57
C VAL A 81 10.57 8.30 -8.76
N ILE A 82 11.59 7.55 -9.18
CA ILE A 82 11.47 6.10 -9.45
C ILE A 82 11.13 5.31 -8.18
N GLY A 83 11.61 5.76 -7.01
CA GLY A 83 11.41 5.08 -5.72
C GLY A 83 9.92 4.82 -5.38
N PRO A 84 9.07 5.86 -5.29
CA PRO A 84 7.63 5.70 -5.05
C PRO A 84 6.92 4.83 -6.09
N MET A 85 7.29 4.91 -7.36
CA MET A 85 6.67 4.09 -8.42
C MET A 85 6.91 2.58 -8.18
N ILE A 86 8.13 2.22 -7.79
CA ILE A 86 8.48 0.84 -7.43
C ILE A 86 7.76 0.42 -6.15
N GLY A 87 7.59 1.35 -5.20
CA GLY A 87 6.76 1.14 -4.00
C GLY A 87 5.35 0.71 -4.35
N ILE A 88 4.63 1.54 -5.11
CA ILE A 88 3.24 1.28 -5.54
C ILE A 88 3.11 -0.09 -6.22
N LEU A 89 4.01 -0.40 -7.17
CA LEU A 89 3.97 -1.69 -7.88
C LEU A 89 4.23 -2.88 -6.95
N ALA A 90 5.22 -2.76 -6.06
CA ALA A 90 5.57 -3.85 -5.13
C ALA A 90 4.47 -4.05 -4.08
N GLU A 91 3.89 -2.99 -3.55
CA GLU A 91 2.76 -3.05 -2.61
C GLU A 91 1.52 -3.68 -3.25
N ALA A 92 1.19 -3.28 -4.48
CA ALA A 92 0.09 -3.88 -5.24
C ALA A 92 0.35 -5.36 -5.53
N LEU A 93 1.61 -5.74 -5.81
CA LEU A 93 2.01 -7.13 -6.03
C LEU A 93 1.89 -7.95 -4.74
N VAL A 94 2.42 -7.44 -3.62
CA VAL A 94 2.31 -8.10 -2.31
C VAL A 94 0.84 -8.33 -1.95
N ALA A 95 0.00 -7.32 -2.11
CA ALA A 95 -1.43 -7.45 -1.86
C ALA A 95 -2.11 -8.47 -2.79
N GLU A 96 -1.79 -8.46 -4.10
CA GLU A 96 -2.32 -9.42 -5.06
C GLU A 96 -1.92 -10.86 -4.71
N LEU A 97 -0.65 -11.10 -4.38
CA LEU A 97 -0.15 -12.42 -3.99
C LEU A 97 -0.84 -12.94 -2.73
N ILE A 98 -1.07 -12.09 -1.73
CA ILE A 98 -1.80 -12.46 -0.52
C ILE A 98 -3.26 -12.77 -0.84
N LEU A 99 -3.94 -11.92 -1.62
CA LEU A 99 -5.34 -12.14 -2.02
C LEU A 99 -5.52 -13.42 -2.83
N ASP A 100 -4.54 -13.82 -3.65
CA ASP A 100 -4.61 -15.00 -4.50
C ASP A 100 -4.54 -16.34 -3.75
N ILE A 101 -4.05 -16.31 -2.50
CA ILE A 101 -4.11 -17.45 -1.56
C ILE A 101 -5.56 -17.72 -1.13
N PHE A 102 -6.40 -16.69 -1.09
CA PHE A 102 -7.80 -16.81 -0.66
C PHE A 102 -8.74 -17.02 -1.85
N PRO A 103 -9.60 -18.05 -1.85
CA PRO A 103 -10.53 -18.30 -2.96
C PRO A 103 -11.58 -17.21 -3.17
N LYS A 104 -11.96 -16.51 -2.09
CA LYS A 104 -12.95 -15.43 -2.07
C LYS A 104 -12.38 -14.23 -1.29
N PRO A 105 -12.79 -12.99 -1.59
CA PRO A 105 -12.46 -11.84 -0.76
C PRO A 105 -12.99 -12.04 0.66
N THR A 106 -12.11 -11.98 1.66
CA THR A 106 -12.48 -12.06 3.09
C THR A 106 -11.84 -10.89 3.84
N ARG A 107 -12.43 -10.55 4.99
CA ARG A 107 -11.85 -9.56 5.91
C ARG A 107 -10.40 -9.89 6.28
N LEU A 108 -10.10 -11.16 6.54
CA LEU A 108 -8.74 -11.60 6.88
C LEU A 108 -7.78 -11.38 5.72
N ALA A 109 -8.18 -11.73 4.49
CA ALA A 109 -7.36 -11.52 3.31
C ALA A 109 -7.02 -10.03 3.13
N PHE A 110 -7.97 -9.13 3.37
CA PHE A 110 -7.77 -7.69 3.26
C PHE A 110 -6.81 -7.15 4.32
N VAL A 111 -7.01 -7.57 5.58
CA VAL A 111 -6.11 -7.24 6.71
C VAL A 111 -4.68 -7.69 6.42
N LEU A 112 -4.49 -8.94 6.01
CA LEU A 112 -3.17 -9.48 5.71
C LEU A 112 -2.52 -8.77 4.51
N SER A 113 -3.30 -8.42 3.49
CA SER A 113 -2.79 -7.76 2.28
C SER A 113 -2.23 -6.38 2.57
N ILE A 114 -2.98 -5.52 3.29
CA ILE A 114 -2.50 -4.18 3.64
C ILE A 114 -1.42 -4.26 4.72
N ALA A 115 -1.51 -5.17 5.70
CA ALA A 115 -0.44 -5.36 6.69
C ALA A 115 0.88 -5.83 6.06
N GLY A 116 0.81 -6.76 5.10
CA GLY A 116 1.98 -7.23 4.36
C GLY A 116 2.63 -6.13 3.52
N ALA A 117 1.83 -5.33 2.81
CA ALA A 117 2.34 -4.19 2.06
C ALA A 117 2.85 -3.06 2.96
N ALA A 118 2.21 -2.81 4.10
CA ALA A 118 2.71 -1.88 5.11
C ALA A 118 4.11 -2.32 5.58
N LEU A 119 4.33 -3.61 5.85
CA LEU A 119 5.68 -4.12 6.16
C LEU A 119 6.67 -3.93 5.02
N TRP A 120 6.22 -4.05 3.76
CA TRP A 120 7.07 -3.79 2.61
C TRP A 120 7.65 -2.37 2.61
N THR A 121 6.92 -1.36 3.11
CA THR A 121 7.42 0.02 3.19
C THR A 121 8.65 0.17 4.11
N LEU A 122 8.86 -0.74 5.07
CA LEU A 122 10.10 -0.81 5.86
C LEU A 122 11.27 -1.39 5.06
N ILE A 123 10.99 -2.33 4.16
CA ILE A 123 11.99 -3.06 3.36
C ILE A 123 12.39 -2.26 2.12
N GLN A 124 11.46 -1.50 1.55
CA GLN A 124 11.63 -0.75 0.31
C GLN A 124 12.87 0.17 0.28
N PRO A 125 13.23 0.94 1.34
CA PRO A 125 14.43 1.76 1.33
C PRO A 125 15.73 0.96 1.16
N PHE A 126 15.76 -0.29 1.65
CA PHE A 126 16.89 -1.20 1.45
C PHE A 126 16.95 -1.67 -0.01
N VAL A 127 15.80 -2.03 -0.59
CA VAL A 127 15.75 -2.47 -2.00
C VAL A 127 16.12 -1.32 -2.95
N THR A 128 15.42 -0.20 -2.84
CA THR A 128 15.61 0.95 -3.73
C THR A 128 16.94 1.65 -3.46
N GLY A 129 17.30 1.84 -2.19
CA GLY A 129 18.57 2.45 -1.80
C GLY A 129 19.77 1.66 -2.27
N LEU A 130 19.82 0.35 -2.01
CA LEU A 130 20.96 -0.49 -2.39
C LEU A 130 21.01 -0.74 -3.90
N LEU A 131 19.91 -1.22 -4.50
CA LEU A 131 19.94 -1.75 -5.87
C LEU A 131 19.85 -0.66 -6.94
N ILE A 132 19.14 0.43 -6.66
CA ILE A 132 18.84 1.46 -7.67
C ILE A 132 19.73 2.68 -7.47
N PHE A 133 19.90 3.10 -6.22
CA PHE A 133 20.66 4.31 -5.89
C PHE A 133 22.10 4.03 -5.42
N GLY A 134 22.50 2.76 -5.30
CA GLY A 134 23.87 2.38 -4.92
C GLY A 134 24.28 2.85 -3.53
N ARG A 135 23.33 3.11 -2.63
CA ARG A 135 23.60 3.45 -1.23
C ARG A 135 24.19 2.24 -0.53
N GLU A 136 25.01 2.48 0.48
CA GLU A 136 25.48 1.43 1.38
C GLU A 136 24.39 0.98 2.36
N LEU A 137 24.49 -0.27 2.82
CA LEU A 137 23.52 -0.87 3.75
C LEU A 137 23.50 -0.16 5.11
N LEU A 138 24.68 0.17 5.64
CA LEU A 138 24.83 0.70 6.99
C LEU A 138 24.16 2.08 7.17
N PRO A 139 24.30 3.05 6.25
CA PRO A 139 23.54 4.31 6.32
C PRO A 139 22.02 4.12 6.35
N ILE A 140 21.47 3.24 5.51
CA ILE A 140 20.01 2.99 5.46
C ILE A 140 19.54 2.38 6.79
N TRP A 141 20.34 1.47 7.35
CA TRP A 141 20.10 0.88 8.65
C TRP A 141 20.10 1.92 9.77
N LEU A 142 21.11 2.81 9.80
CA LEU A 142 21.22 3.87 10.80
C LEU A 142 20.07 4.89 10.68
N ASP A 143 19.68 5.27 9.45
CA ASP A 143 18.51 6.14 9.21
C ASP A 143 17.23 5.51 9.77
N THR A 144 17.07 4.19 9.65
CA THR A 144 15.93 3.44 10.18
C THR A 144 15.92 3.43 11.72
N LEU A 145 17.08 3.24 12.34
CA LEU A 145 17.23 3.29 13.79
C LEU A 145 16.99 4.70 14.35
N ASP A 146 17.49 5.75 13.69
CA ASP A 146 17.26 7.15 14.09
C ASP A 146 15.77 7.52 13.98
N LEU A 147 15.11 7.11 12.89
CA LEU A 147 13.66 7.30 12.74
C LEU A 147 12.89 6.66 13.90
N GLY A 148 13.15 5.39 14.20
CA GLY A 148 12.46 4.70 15.28
C GLY A 148 12.82 5.22 16.67
N SER A 149 14.08 5.61 16.90
CA SER A 149 14.53 6.28 18.13
C SER A 149 13.72 7.55 18.39
N ARG A 150 13.56 8.42 17.38
CA ARG A 150 12.77 9.66 17.48
C ARG A 150 11.28 9.41 17.67
N LEU A 151 10.73 8.38 17.03
CA LEU A 151 9.30 8.06 17.13
C LEU A 151 8.92 7.48 18.49
N PHE A 152 9.76 6.62 19.06
CA PHE A 152 9.44 5.87 20.29
C PHE A 152 10.18 6.39 21.53
N GLY A 153 11.07 7.38 21.39
CA GLY A 153 11.88 7.89 22.49
C GLY A 153 12.89 6.88 23.03
N LEU A 154 13.30 5.90 22.20
CA LEU A 154 14.22 4.83 22.58
C LEU A 154 15.67 5.22 22.24
N SER A 155 16.64 4.73 23.03
CA SER A 155 18.06 4.86 22.69
C SER A 155 18.38 4.13 21.38
N SER A 156 19.19 4.73 20.51
CA SER A 156 19.65 4.11 19.25
C SER A 156 20.44 2.81 19.46
N GLN A 157 20.95 2.57 20.68
CA GLN A 157 21.60 1.31 21.05
C GLN A 157 20.58 0.15 21.22
N ALA A 158 19.31 0.46 21.45
CA ALA A 158 18.22 -0.52 21.58
C ALA A 158 17.67 -0.95 20.20
N ALA A 159 18.55 -1.31 19.28
CA ALA A 159 18.22 -1.55 17.88
C ALA A 159 17.09 -2.59 17.68
N LEU A 160 17.14 -3.70 18.42
CA LEU A 160 16.11 -4.74 18.37
C LEU A 160 14.72 -4.21 18.76
N TRP A 161 14.65 -3.41 19.82
CA TRP A 161 13.38 -2.84 20.30
C TRP A 161 12.82 -1.81 19.33
N ILE A 162 13.69 -1.00 18.72
CA ILE A 162 13.29 -0.04 17.68
C ILE A 162 12.68 -0.77 16.49
N VAL A 163 13.34 -1.82 15.99
CA VAL A 163 12.85 -2.59 14.83
C VAL A 163 11.53 -3.30 15.16
N LEU A 164 11.41 -3.92 16.34
CA LEU A 164 10.15 -4.54 16.76
C LEU A 164 9.02 -3.52 16.87
N ALA A 165 9.27 -2.34 17.44
CA ALA A 165 8.29 -1.28 17.54
C ALA A 165 7.83 -0.77 16.17
N LEU A 166 8.77 -0.61 15.22
CA LEU A 166 8.45 -0.25 13.84
C LEU A 166 7.60 -1.34 13.16
N ILE A 167 7.97 -2.62 13.29
CA ILE A 167 7.18 -3.74 12.74
C ILE A 167 5.77 -3.74 13.30
N ILE A 168 5.61 -3.60 14.62
CA ILE A 168 4.30 -3.56 15.28
C ILE A 168 3.48 -2.37 14.78
N LEU A 169 4.09 -1.19 14.64
CA LEU A 169 3.43 0.00 14.11
C LEU A 169 2.91 -0.24 12.68
N HIS A 170 3.73 -0.78 11.79
CA HIS A 170 3.36 -1.03 10.40
C HIS A 170 2.27 -2.09 10.29
N LEU A 171 2.38 -3.19 11.05
CA LEU A 171 1.34 -4.21 11.13
C LEU A 171 0.03 -3.65 11.69
N SER A 172 0.08 -2.80 12.70
CA SER A 172 -1.11 -2.20 13.30
C SER A 172 -1.81 -1.26 12.34
N VAL A 173 -1.07 -0.34 11.71
CA VAL A 173 -1.61 0.60 10.72
C VAL A 173 -2.16 -0.16 9.52
N GLY A 174 -1.43 -1.14 9.01
CA GLY A 174 -1.87 -1.96 7.88
C GLY A 174 -3.09 -2.83 8.21
N ALA A 175 -3.16 -3.39 9.41
CA ALA A 175 -4.33 -4.16 9.85
C ALA A 175 -5.57 -3.28 10.00
N LEU A 176 -5.42 -2.07 10.56
CA LEU A 176 -6.48 -1.07 10.61
C LEU A 176 -6.93 -0.66 9.20
N GLY A 177 -5.99 -0.41 8.29
CA GLY A 177 -6.28 -0.09 6.90
C GLY A 177 -7.04 -1.20 6.19
N GLY A 178 -6.61 -2.45 6.33
CA GLY A 178 -7.28 -3.60 5.72
C GLY A 178 -8.67 -3.86 6.31
N TRP A 179 -8.83 -3.62 7.62
CA TRP A 179 -10.14 -3.65 8.26
C TRP A 179 -11.08 -2.58 7.70
N LEU A 180 -10.61 -1.33 7.59
CA LEU A 180 -11.37 -0.23 7.01
C LEU A 180 -11.73 -0.48 5.56
N ALA A 181 -10.80 -1.01 4.75
CA ALA A 181 -11.04 -1.36 3.36
C ALA A 181 -12.17 -2.38 3.21
N TRP A 182 -12.20 -3.41 4.06
CA TRP A 182 -13.27 -4.39 4.08
C TRP A 182 -14.61 -3.76 4.49
N SER A 183 -14.64 -3.04 5.62
CA SER A 183 -15.86 -2.43 6.16
C SER A 183 -16.48 -1.41 5.21
N LEU A 184 -15.66 -0.50 4.67
CA LEU A 184 -16.11 0.52 3.72
C LEU A 184 -16.51 -0.11 2.39
N GLY A 185 -15.71 -1.06 1.87
CA GLY A 185 -16.01 -1.74 0.63
C GLY A 185 -17.32 -2.52 0.68
N HIS A 186 -17.60 -3.19 1.80
CA HIS A 186 -18.86 -3.89 2.01
C HIS A 186 -20.05 -2.91 2.09
N LEU A 187 -19.90 -1.80 2.81
CA LEU A 187 -20.93 -0.76 2.90
C LEU A 187 -21.26 -0.15 1.53
N VAL A 188 -20.26 0.14 0.71
CA VAL A 188 -20.47 0.66 -0.65
C VAL A 188 -21.15 -0.40 -1.53
N SER A 189 -20.74 -1.66 -1.44
CA SER A 189 -21.37 -2.76 -2.18
C SER A 189 -22.86 -2.89 -1.84
N LEU A 190 -23.21 -2.83 -0.56
CA LEU A 190 -24.62 -2.87 -0.11
C LEU A 190 -25.43 -1.69 -0.67
N ARG A 191 -24.89 -0.47 -0.64
CA ARG A 191 -25.58 0.73 -1.16
C ARG A 191 -25.81 0.70 -2.66
N LEU A 192 -24.94 0.00 -3.40
CA LEU A 192 -25.07 -0.17 -4.84
C LEU A 192 -25.94 -1.38 -5.23
N GLY A 193 -26.64 -2.00 -4.27
CA GLY A 193 -27.53 -3.15 -4.52
C GLY A 193 -26.79 -4.48 -4.72
N GLY A 194 -25.52 -4.57 -4.33
CA GLY A 194 -24.75 -5.81 -4.36
C GLY A 194 -25.17 -6.77 -3.25
N HIS A 195 -25.25 -8.07 -3.57
CA HIS A 195 -25.49 -9.12 -2.59
C HIS A 195 -24.26 -9.27 -1.69
N SER A 196 -24.44 -9.41 -0.37
CA SER A 196 -23.35 -9.59 0.60
C SER A 196 -22.45 -10.78 0.20
N PRO A 197 -21.11 -10.67 0.25
CA PRO A 197 -20.20 -11.80 -0.01
C PRO A 197 -20.39 -12.99 0.94
N GLU A 198 -21.02 -12.76 2.10
CA GLU A 198 -21.38 -13.80 3.07
C GLU A 198 -22.65 -14.58 2.69
N ALA A 199 -23.35 -14.19 1.61
CA ALA A 199 -24.57 -14.85 1.14
C ALA A 199 -24.35 -15.94 0.07
N VAL A 200 -23.10 -16.36 -0.17
CA VAL A 200 -22.72 -17.47 -1.08
C VAL A 200 -21.57 -18.29 -0.50
#